data_AF-A0A554VIK8-F1
#
_entry.id   AF-A0A554VIK8-F1
#
_cell.length_a   1.000
_cell.length_b   1.000
_cell.length_c   1.000
_cell.angle_alpha   90.00
_cell.angle_beta   90.00
_cell.angle_gamma   90.00
#
_symmetry.space_group_name_H-M   'P 1'
#
loop_
_entity.id
_entity.type
_entity.pdbx_description
1 polymer ?
#
loop_
_entity_poly.entity_id
_entity_poly.type
_entity_poly.pdbx_seq_one_letter_code
_entity_poly.pdbx_strand_id
1 'polypeptide(L)'
;MIKKLLTCLFILIFISCQEQSSKSQTETSHKDSKIDSITVMKTETLDQVVLIEPSKELSKEEIQSLFTKKIKDQLGINYGIWKAYVYNDHEGEHYAVFTEHFLKTNEKEESLYDSIRAFNLIYRDKQFKINYTTNDFKKEGEESIWFWTKYSEFSDLDKDGLIDPLVIYGSSGQDMYNDGRVKVLIYYKGKKIGIRHQNSEMDDERYTTVDKEFYMLPVKIQHVVKQKMQMMTEKGHAYFPGGWKKEMALGATHMGGGSQTKYSNEIEAIDGYTPDNNKFYLNYLVVNQLQKMKKALADQNKVELSKFIDFPTKDYLFVKRDEELNKLIEAQNGYLTRQVFIEKSTILSEKSHPSLYQLFQHLDLNALKNSYTVDKTVEIPGDNCDYIYSIYLNENKLSISYGINTGRDAEEEEACGEYNIFLYFTLEGDRLIYDRSDMAG
;
A
#
# COMPACT_ATOMS: atom_id res chain seq x y z
N MET A 1 -24.28 -57.25 -20.12
CA MET A 1 -24.34 -56.86 -21.55
C MET A 1 -23.41 -55.66 -21.69
N ILE A 2 -22.33 -55.78 -22.50
CA ILE A 2 -21.32 -54.74 -22.90
C ILE A 2 -20.37 -54.26 -21.75
N LYS A 3 -19.12 -54.74 -21.50
CA LYS A 3 -17.81 -54.77 -22.22
C LYS A 3 -17.35 -53.35 -22.65
N LYS A 4 -16.19 -52.75 -22.34
CA LYS A 4 -14.74 -53.09 -22.20
C LYS A 4 -14.02 -51.83 -21.61
N LEU A 5 -12.99 -51.89 -20.75
CA LEU A 5 -11.55 -52.16 -20.96
C LEU A 5 -10.75 -51.08 -21.74
N LEU A 6 -9.77 -50.43 -21.08
CA LEU A 6 -8.44 -49.98 -21.58
C LEU A 6 -7.70 -49.29 -20.40
N THR A 7 -6.68 -49.81 -19.70
CA THR A 7 -5.33 -50.35 -20.00
C THR A 7 -4.26 -49.27 -20.25
N CYS A 8 -3.26 -49.26 -19.36
CA CYS A 8 -2.01 -48.49 -19.37
C CYS A 8 -1.07 -48.87 -20.52
N LEU A 9 -0.22 -47.94 -20.95
CA LEU A 9 1.00 -48.27 -21.70
C LEU A 9 2.15 -47.29 -21.39
N PHE A 10 3.27 -47.85 -20.94
CA PHE A 10 4.60 -47.26 -20.86
C PHE A 10 5.19 -47.06 -22.26
N ILE A 11 5.93 -45.98 -22.49
CA ILE A 11 6.94 -45.91 -23.57
C ILE A 11 8.24 -45.31 -23.02
N LEU A 12 9.27 -46.15 -23.00
CA LEU A 12 10.70 -45.84 -22.93
C LEU A 12 11.18 -45.45 -24.33
N ILE A 13 11.98 -44.39 -24.46
CA ILE A 13 12.85 -44.18 -25.64
C ILE A 13 14.27 -43.87 -25.14
N PHE A 14 15.18 -44.79 -25.47
CA PHE A 14 16.64 -44.65 -25.48
C PHE A 14 17.08 -44.45 -26.95
N ILE A 15 17.75 -43.35 -27.29
CA ILE A 15 18.65 -43.18 -28.46
C ILE A 15 19.64 -42.06 -28.05
N SER A 16 20.95 -42.23 -27.80
CA SER A 16 22.08 -42.82 -28.56
C SER A 16 22.45 -42.08 -29.86
N CYS A 17 23.43 -41.16 -29.81
CA CYS A 17 24.44 -40.90 -30.87
C CYS A 17 25.38 -39.79 -30.37
N GLN A 18 26.59 -40.12 -29.91
CA GLN A 18 27.86 -40.27 -30.66
C GLN A 18 28.53 -38.95 -31.07
N GLU A 19 29.73 -38.81 -30.51
CA GLU A 19 30.80 -37.88 -30.87
C GLU A 19 31.22 -38.00 -32.34
N GLN A 20 31.64 -36.88 -32.92
CA GLN A 20 32.79 -36.89 -33.82
C GLN A 20 33.52 -35.55 -33.82
N SER A 21 34.82 -35.65 -33.58
CA SER A 21 35.81 -34.59 -33.67
C SER A 21 35.98 -34.08 -35.10
N SER A 22 36.34 -32.80 -35.25
CA SER A 22 37.33 -32.43 -36.27
C SER A 22 38.32 -31.42 -35.70
N LYS A 23 39.60 -31.79 -35.80
CA LYS A 23 40.78 -30.94 -35.61
C LYS A 23 40.92 -30.01 -36.82
N SER A 24 41.32 -28.77 -36.58
CA SER A 24 42.29 -28.12 -37.46
C SER A 24 43.21 -27.24 -36.63
N GLN A 25 44.50 -27.57 -36.63
CA GLN A 25 45.59 -26.75 -36.12
C GLN A 25 46.02 -25.78 -37.21
N THR A 26 46.29 -24.52 -36.85
CA THR A 26 47.37 -23.76 -37.47
C THR A 26 47.97 -22.84 -36.40
N GLU A 27 49.23 -23.10 -36.09
CA GLU A 27 50.07 -22.31 -35.20
C GLU A 27 50.48 -20.99 -35.88
N THR A 28 50.62 -19.90 -35.12
CA THR A 28 51.95 -19.31 -34.86
C THR A 28 51.93 -18.13 -33.88
N SER A 29 52.88 -18.24 -32.94
CA SER A 29 53.68 -17.17 -32.29
C SER A 29 53.20 -16.48 -31.00
N HIS A 30 53.97 -16.81 -29.95
CA HIS A 30 54.26 -16.17 -28.66
C HIS A 30 53.75 -14.76 -28.34
N LYS A 31 53.18 -14.62 -27.13
CA LYS A 31 53.84 -13.91 -26.02
C LYS A 31 53.21 -14.23 -24.66
N ASP A 32 54.08 -14.50 -23.69
CA ASP A 32 53.79 -14.74 -22.28
C ASP A 32 53.03 -13.59 -21.62
N SER A 33 51.99 -13.92 -20.85
CA SER A 33 51.68 -13.22 -19.60
C SER A 33 50.82 -14.09 -18.68
N LYS A 34 51.38 -14.40 -17.49
CA LYS A 34 50.69 -14.93 -16.31
C LYS A 34 49.35 -14.22 -16.10
N ILE A 35 48.28 -14.98 -15.95
CA ILE A 35 47.06 -14.54 -15.27
C ILE A 35 46.64 -15.64 -14.32
N ASP A 36 46.38 -15.21 -13.09
CA ASP A 36 46.20 -16.01 -11.89
C ASP A 36 45.01 -16.98 -11.95
N SER A 37 45.17 -18.06 -11.20
CA SER A 37 44.17 -19.08 -10.89
C SER A 37 42.84 -18.47 -10.46
N ILE A 38 41.82 -18.67 -11.29
CA ILE A 38 40.42 -18.42 -10.95
C ILE A 38 40.05 -19.39 -9.83
N THR A 39 39.83 -18.84 -8.64
CA THR A 39 39.18 -19.55 -7.54
C THR A 39 37.75 -19.83 -7.97
N VAL A 40 37.42 -21.11 -8.14
CA VAL A 40 36.04 -21.57 -8.37
C VAL A 40 35.24 -21.22 -7.12
N MET A 41 34.50 -20.11 -7.19
CA MET A 41 33.50 -19.80 -6.19
C MET A 41 32.38 -20.85 -6.30
N LYS A 42 32.24 -21.56 -5.19
CA LYS A 42 31.21 -22.56 -4.90
C LYS A 42 29.85 -21.95 -5.23
N THR A 43 29.16 -22.52 -6.21
CA THR A 43 27.81 -22.13 -6.58
C THR A 43 26.92 -22.27 -5.36
N GLU A 44 26.49 -21.15 -4.79
CA GLU A 44 25.42 -21.13 -3.81
C GLU A 44 24.16 -21.70 -4.49
N THR A 45 23.54 -22.65 -3.80
CA THR A 45 22.30 -23.29 -4.21
C THR A 45 21.24 -22.23 -4.44
N LEU A 46 20.62 -22.23 -5.62
CA LEU A 46 19.41 -21.47 -5.92
C LEU A 46 18.39 -21.71 -4.80
N ASP A 47 18.13 -20.68 -4.00
CA ASP A 47 17.04 -20.70 -3.03
C ASP A 47 15.75 -21.07 -3.76
N GLN A 48 15.03 -22.05 -3.24
CA GLN A 48 13.70 -22.38 -3.71
C GLN A 48 12.85 -21.11 -3.61
N VAL A 49 12.41 -20.58 -4.75
CA VAL A 49 11.44 -19.49 -4.81
C VAL A 49 10.18 -19.96 -4.08
N VAL A 50 9.99 -19.49 -2.85
CA VAL A 50 8.79 -19.79 -2.08
C VAL A 50 7.65 -19.00 -2.71
N LEU A 51 6.71 -19.72 -3.33
CA LEU A 51 5.53 -19.11 -3.92
C LEU A 51 4.59 -18.66 -2.80
N ILE A 52 4.33 -17.36 -2.73
CA ILE A 52 3.30 -16.78 -1.87
C ILE A 52 1.96 -17.09 -2.53
N GLU A 53 1.17 -17.97 -1.91
CA GLU A 53 -0.16 -18.32 -2.38
C GLU A 53 -1.22 -17.53 -1.62
N PRO A 54 -2.31 -17.09 -2.29
CA PRO A 54 -3.42 -16.46 -1.59
C PRO A 54 -4.01 -17.43 -0.56
N SER A 55 -4.44 -16.91 0.58
CA SER A 55 -5.03 -17.75 1.62
C SER A 55 -6.24 -18.53 1.10
N LYS A 56 -6.35 -19.79 1.50
CA LYS A 56 -7.47 -20.68 1.19
C LYS A 56 -8.25 -20.98 2.46
N GLU A 57 -9.57 -20.81 2.42
CA GLU A 57 -10.46 -21.30 3.47
C GLU A 57 -10.56 -22.84 3.40
N LEU A 58 -10.39 -23.51 4.54
CA LEU A 58 -10.47 -24.96 4.64
C LEU A 58 -11.91 -25.45 4.74
N SER A 59 -12.22 -26.56 4.07
CA SER A 59 -13.50 -27.25 4.20
C SER A 59 -13.65 -27.89 5.59
N LYS A 60 -14.88 -28.27 5.96
CA LYS A 60 -15.14 -28.98 7.22
C LYS A 60 -14.39 -30.32 7.28
N GLU A 61 -14.33 -31.03 6.16
CA GLU A 61 -13.63 -32.30 6.01
C GLU A 61 -12.11 -32.12 6.13
N GLU A 62 -11.55 -31.07 5.51
CA GLU A 62 -10.14 -30.69 5.65
C GLU A 62 -9.81 -30.37 7.12
N ILE A 63 -10.65 -29.57 7.78
CA ILE A 63 -10.49 -29.23 9.21
C ILE A 63 -10.53 -30.49 10.08
N GLN A 64 -11.46 -31.42 9.84
CA GLN A 64 -11.58 -32.65 10.63
C GLN A 64 -10.39 -33.60 10.42
N SER A 65 -9.87 -33.66 9.19
CA SER A 65 -8.69 -34.46 8.84
C SER A 65 -7.41 -33.89 9.47
N LEU A 66 -7.20 -32.57 9.36
CA LEU A 66 -6.01 -31.89 9.86
C LEU A 66 -6.00 -31.78 11.39
N PHE A 67 -7.13 -31.38 11.99
CA PHE A 67 -7.24 -31.12 13.43
C PHE A 67 -7.96 -32.28 14.13
N THR A 68 -7.31 -33.44 14.12
CA THR A 68 -7.75 -34.62 14.88
C THR A 68 -7.83 -34.32 16.38
N LYS A 69 -8.56 -35.14 17.15
CA LYS A 69 -8.64 -34.99 18.61
C LYS A 69 -7.25 -34.87 19.26
N LYS A 70 -6.30 -35.74 18.86
CA LYS A 70 -4.92 -35.71 19.36
C LYS A 70 -4.22 -34.37 19.09
N ILE A 71 -4.36 -33.84 17.87
CA ILE A 71 -3.75 -32.56 17.49
C ILE A 71 -4.40 -31.40 18.24
N LYS A 72 -5.73 -31.41 18.38
CA LYS A 72 -6.47 -30.42 19.18
C LYS A 72 -6.02 -30.42 20.62
N ASP A 73 -5.89 -31.60 21.24
CA ASP A 73 -5.41 -31.75 22.61
C ASP A 73 -3.97 -31.23 22.76
N GLN A 74 -3.08 -31.51 21.79
CA GLN A 74 -1.70 -31.01 21.76
C GLN A 74 -1.61 -29.49 21.62
N LEU A 75 -2.49 -28.88 20.82
CA LEU A 75 -2.54 -27.43 20.60
C LEU A 75 -3.38 -26.69 21.65
N GLY A 76 -4.04 -27.41 22.56
CA GLY A 76 -4.97 -26.83 23.54
C GLY A 76 -6.21 -26.21 22.89
N ILE A 77 -6.66 -26.74 21.76
CA ILE A 77 -7.90 -26.34 21.06
C ILE A 77 -9.06 -27.09 21.72
N ASN A 78 -9.78 -26.40 22.60
CA ASN A 78 -10.87 -26.95 23.41
C ASN A 78 -12.27 -26.47 22.99
N TYR A 79 -12.36 -25.55 22.03
CA TYR A 79 -13.62 -25.08 21.44
C TYR A 79 -13.84 -25.70 20.06
N GLY A 80 -15.07 -25.61 19.56
CA GLY A 80 -15.39 -25.99 18.18
C GLY A 80 -14.61 -25.09 17.21
N ILE A 81 -13.93 -25.70 16.23
CA ILE A 81 -13.32 -24.95 15.13
C ILE A 81 -14.46 -24.50 14.21
N TRP A 82 -14.72 -23.20 14.21
CA TRP A 82 -15.75 -22.60 13.36
C TRP A 82 -15.24 -22.42 11.93
N LYS A 83 -14.01 -21.93 11.79
CA LYS A 83 -13.39 -21.64 10.50
C LYS A 83 -11.88 -21.76 10.57
N ALA A 84 -11.24 -22.13 9.46
CA ALA A 84 -9.78 -22.16 9.37
C ALA A 84 -9.31 -21.77 7.96
N TYR A 85 -8.13 -21.18 7.90
CA TYR A 85 -7.46 -20.78 6.66
C TYR A 85 -6.06 -21.37 6.63
N VAL A 86 -5.60 -21.74 5.44
CA VAL A 86 -4.19 -22.07 5.16
C VAL A 86 -3.60 -20.99 4.26
N TYR A 87 -2.35 -20.62 4.51
CA TYR A 87 -1.58 -19.68 3.68
C TYR A 87 -0.10 -20.04 3.72
N ASN A 88 0.61 -19.69 2.64
CA ASN A 88 2.05 -19.92 2.51
C ASN A 88 2.77 -18.60 2.35
N ASP A 89 3.86 -18.43 3.08
CA ASP A 89 4.77 -17.29 2.98
C ASP A 89 6.23 -17.76 3.02
N HIS A 90 7.20 -16.84 3.04
CA HIS A 90 8.62 -17.21 3.09
C HIS A 90 9.03 -18.01 4.35
N GLU A 91 8.23 -17.99 5.43
CA GLU A 91 8.40 -18.84 6.60
C GLU A 91 7.71 -20.22 6.45
N GLY A 92 6.93 -20.44 5.40
CA GLY A 92 6.37 -21.74 5.06
C GLY A 92 4.85 -21.78 5.22
N GLU A 93 4.32 -22.96 5.55
CA GLU A 93 2.87 -23.19 5.61
C GLU A 93 2.32 -22.82 6.99
N HIS A 94 1.30 -21.97 6.99
CA HIS A 94 0.64 -21.46 8.18
C HIS A 94 -0.85 -21.72 8.15
N TYR A 95 -1.44 -21.74 9.35
CA TYR A 95 -2.87 -21.94 9.55
C TYR A 95 -3.41 -20.93 10.54
N ALA A 96 -4.45 -20.20 10.14
CA ALA A 96 -5.27 -19.40 11.05
C ALA A 96 -6.53 -20.17 11.41
N VAL A 97 -6.61 -20.64 12.66
CA VAL A 97 -7.70 -21.47 13.18
C VAL A 97 -8.56 -20.66 14.14
N PHE A 98 -9.84 -20.51 13.82
CA PHE A 98 -10.81 -19.74 14.59
C PHE A 98 -11.77 -20.66 15.34
N THR A 99 -11.90 -20.42 16.63
CA THR A 99 -12.70 -21.26 17.53
C THR A 99 -13.59 -20.41 18.42
N GLU A 100 -14.81 -20.87 18.65
CA GLU A 100 -15.85 -20.12 19.35
C GLU A 100 -16.53 -21.06 20.35
N HIS A 101 -16.69 -20.59 21.59
CA HIS A 101 -17.34 -21.35 22.66
C HIS A 101 -18.83 -21.06 22.68
N PHE A 102 -19.62 -22.08 22.34
CA PHE A 102 -21.07 -22.00 22.38
C PHE A 102 -21.56 -21.88 23.83
N LEU A 103 -22.33 -20.82 24.11
CA LEU A 103 -22.95 -20.60 25.41
C LEU A 103 -24.35 -21.21 25.46
N LYS A 104 -25.23 -20.76 24.57
CA LYS A 104 -26.64 -21.16 24.50
C LYS A 104 -27.28 -20.72 23.19
N THR A 105 -28.50 -21.21 22.94
CA THR A 105 -29.40 -20.65 21.93
C THR A 105 -30.37 -19.68 22.61
N ASN A 106 -30.61 -18.50 22.03
CA ASN A 106 -31.57 -17.51 22.56
C ASN A 106 -33.01 -17.82 22.12
N GLU A 107 -33.97 -17.01 22.58
CA GLU A 107 -35.41 -17.17 22.25
C GLU A 107 -35.69 -16.96 20.75
N LYS A 108 -34.77 -16.33 20.01
CA LYS A 108 -34.84 -16.11 18.56
C LYS A 108 -34.15 -17.24 17.77
N GLU A 109 -33.82 -18.35 18.43
CA GLU A 109 -33.09 -19.49 17.86
C GLU A 109 -31.65 -19.18 17.39
N GLU A 110 -31.06 -18.08 17.86
CA GLU A 110 -29.70 -17.68 17.51
C GLU A 110 -28.69 -18.29 18.48
N SER A 111 -27.57 -18.78 17.95
CA SER A 111 -26.46 -19.29 18.76
C SER A 111 -25.65 -18.13 19.34
N LEU A 112 -25.51 -18.11 20.66
CA LEU A 112 -24.72 -17.13 21.40
C LEU A 112 -23.42 -17.76 21.88
N TYR A 113 -22.36 -16.95 21.89
CA TYR A 113 -21.01 -17.36 22.24
C TYR A 113 -20.44 -16.43 23.32
N ASP A 114 -19.71 -16.97 24.29
CA ASP A 114 -19.14 -16.20 25.39
C ASP A 114 -17.62 -16.01 25.30
N SER A 115 -16.97 -16.79 24.44
CA SER A 115 -15.50 -16.86 24.36
C SER A 115 -15.07 -17.17 22.93
N ILE A 116 -14.00 -16.52 22.50
CA ILE A 116 -13.35 -16.78 21.22
C ILE A 116 -11.87 -17.09 21.43
N ARG A 117 -11.33 -17.94 20.56
CA ARG A 117 -9.89 -18.17 20.48
C ARG A 117 -9.44 -18.39 19.04
N ALA A 118 -8.42 -17.65 18.63
CA ALA A 118 -7.72 -17.83 17.37
C ALA A 118 -6.31 -18.37 17.62
N PHE A 119 -5.89 -19.31 16.79
CA PHE A 119 -4.55 -19.87 16.79
C PHE A 119 -3.92 -19.60 15.43
N ASN A 120 -2.76 -18.96 15.42
CA ASN A 120 -1.92 -18.93 14.24
C ASN A 120 -0.83 -19.97 14.42
N LEU A 121 -0.83 -20.94 13.53
CA LEU A 121 0.01 -22.12 13.60
C LEU A 121 0.96 -22.11 12.42
N ILE A 122 2.16 -22.59 12.64
CA ILE A 122 3.10 -22.94 11.56
C ILE A 122 3.20 -24.46 11.49
N TYR A 123 3.19 -25.00 10.28
CA TYR A 123 3.32 -26.44 10.03
C TYR A 123 4.71 -26.73 9.45
N ARG A 124 5.58 -27.34 10.25
CA ARG A 124 6.94 -27.75 9.86
C ARG A 124 7.26 -29.11 10.45
N ASP A 125 8.07 -29.89 9.77
CA ASP A 125 8.51 -31.22 10.22
C ASP A 125 7.34 -32.17 10.59
N LYS A 126 6.22 -32.05 9.86
CA LYS A 126 4.97 -32.79 10.10
C LYS A 126 4.33 -32.51 11.47
N GLN A 127 4.58 -31.34 12.04
CA GLN A 127 4.05 -30.93 13.33
C GLN A 127 3.53 -29.49 13.27
N PHE A 128 2.41 -29.25 13.95
CA PHE A 128 1.91 -27.90 14.20
C PHE A 128 2.63 -27.28 15.39
N LYS A 129 3.09 -26.04 15.24
CA LYS A 129 3.56 -25.20 16.35
C LYS A 129 2.72 -23.94 16.41
N ILE A 130 2.39 -23.51 17.61
CA ILE A 130 1.68 -22.25 17.84
C ILE A 130 2.68 -21.10 17.66
N ASN A 131 2.42 -20.20 16.71
CA ASN A 131 3.16 -18.95 16.59
C ASN A 131 2.60 -17.94 17.60
N TYR A 132 1.28 -17.74 17.58
CA TYR A 132 0.59 -16.90 18.57
C TYR A 132 -0.89 -17.27 18.70
N THR A 133 -1.46 -16.88 19.83
CA THR A 133 -2.89 -17.04 20.11
C THR A 133 -3.54 -15.71 20.43
N THR A 134 -4.79 -15.56 20.03
CA THR A 134 -5.68 -14.53 20.57
C THR A 134 -6.84 -15.20 21.28
N ASN A 135 -7.15 -14.70 22.46
CA ASN A 135 -8.32 -15.09 23.23
C ASN A 135 -9.05 -13.82 23.67
N ASP A 136 -10.37 -13.89 23.68
CA ASP A 136 -11.20 -12.84 24.24
C ASP A 136 -12.53 -13.42 24.73
N PHE A 137 -13.19 -12.68 25.61
CA PHE A 137 -14.42 -13.10 26.27
C PHE A 137 -15.44 -11.98 26.19
N LYS A 138 -16.70 -12.38 26.15
CA LYS A 138 -17.82 -11.49 26.30
C LYS A 138 -17.72 -10.71 27.62
N LYS A 139 -18.04 -9.42 27.60
CA LYS A 139 -18.11 -8.52 28.75
C LYS A 139 -19.52 -8.45 29.31
N GLU A 140 -19.63 -7.93 30.53
CA GLU A 140 -20.93 -7.59 31.09
C GLU A 140 -21.64 -6.57 30.19
N GLY A 141 -22.94 -6.74 29.97
CA GLY A 141 -23.73 -5.96 29.01
C GLY A 141 -23.75 -6.52 27.58
N GLU A 142 -22.75 -7.30 27.19
CA GLU A 142 -22.74 -7.95 25.86
C GLU A 142 -23.60 -9.23 25.87
N GLU A 143 -24.19 -9.60 24.72
CA GLU A 143 -24.97 -10.81 24.48
C GLU A 143 -24.14 -11.96 23.89
N SER A 144 -23.29 -11.68 22.89
CA SER A 144 -22.46 -12.67 22.19
C SER A 144 -21.13 -12.09 21.69
N ILE A 145 -20.12 -12.92 21.43
CA ILE A 145 -18.82 -12.54 20.83
C ILE A 145 -18.36 -13.57 19.77
N TRP A 146 -17.93 -13.12 18.59
CA TRP A 146 -17.52 -14.02 17.50
C TRP A 146 -16.56 -13.36 16.49
N PHE A 147 -15.89 -14.18 15.67
CA PHE A 147 -14.97 -13.69 14.65
C PHE A 147 -15.71 -13.17 13.42
N TRP A 148 -15.33 -11.98 12.95
CA TRP A 148 -15.89 -11.38 11.74
C TRP A 148 -14.98 -11.65 10.56
N THR A 149 -14.86 -12.92 10.17
CA THR A 149 -13.93 -13.36 9.12
C THR A 149 -14.16 -12.71 7.75
N LYS A 150 -15.37 -12.19 7.49
CA LYS A 150 -15.67 -11.36 6.31
C LYS A 150 -14.85 -10.06 6.22
N TYR A 151 -14.28 -9.60 7.33
CA TYR A 151 -13.38 -8.45 7.39
C TYR A 151 -11.93 -8.83 7.66
N SER A 152 -11.68 -10.09 8.06
CA SER A 152 -10.34 -10.59 8.29
C SER A 152 -9.65 -10.88 6.96
N GLU A 153 -8.32 -10.83 6.94
CA GLU A 153 -7.52 -11.01 5.73
C GLU A 153 -6.16 -11.63 6.06
N PHE A 154 -5.65 -12.45 5.13
CA PHE A 154 -4.39 -13.18 5.24
C PHE A 154 -3.65 -13.04 3.90
N SER A 155 -3.04 -11.87 3.72
CA SER A 155 -2.39 -11.46 2.48
C SER A 155 -1.05 -10.78 2.83
N ASP A 156 -0.11 -10.77 1.89
CA ASP A 156 1.13 -9.99 1.99
C ASP A 156 0.80 -8.56 1.54
N LEU A 157 0.50 -7.70 2.51
CA LEU A 157 -0.08 -6.38 2.27
C LEU A 157 1.01 -5.34 1.96
N ASP A 158 2.24 -5.54 2.46
CA ASP A 158 3.38 -4.66 2.18
C ASP A 158 4.33 -5.16 1.08
N LYS A 159 4.15 -6.41 0.63
CA LYS A 159 4.92 -7.11 -0.41
C LYS A 159 6.34 -7.47 0.04
N ASP A 160 6.53 -7.76 1.33
CA ASP A 160 7.83 -8.17 1.88
C ASP A 160 8.07 -9.69 1.88
N GLY A 161 7.08 -10.46 1.41
CA GLY A 161 7.15 -11.91 1.32
C GLY A 161 6.66 -12.65 2.56
N LEU A 162 6.22 -11.93 3.59
CA LEU A 162 5.53 -12.45 4.77
C LEU A 162 4.06 -12.10 4.69
N ILE A 163 3.19 -13.02 5.11
CA ILE A 163 1.76 -12.71 5.19
C ILE A 163 1.52 -11.83 6.42
N ASP A 164 0.59 -10.88 6.31
CA ASP A 164 0.19 -9.96 7.38
C ASP A 164 -1.21 -10.31 7.91
N PRO A 165 -1.36 -11.23 8.88
CA PRO A 165 -2.68 -11.60 9.40
C PRO A 165 -3.41 -10.41 10.02
N LEU A 166 -4.56 -10.10 9.43
CA LEU A 166 -5.54 -9.13 9.91
C LEU A 166 -6.74 -9.88 10.46
N VAL A 167 -6.89 -9.92 11.78
CA VAL A 167 -7.96 -10.62 12.46
C VAL A 167 -8.93 -9.63 13.08
N ILE A 168 -10.20 -9.75 12.71
CA ILE A 168 -11.28 -8.87 13.19
C ILE A 168 -12.36 -9.69 13.88
N TYR A 169 -12.80 -9.23 15.04
CA TYR A 169 -13.92 -9.78 15.77
C TYR A 169 -14.66 -8.68 16.49
N GLY A 170 -15.88 -9.00 16.91
CA GLY A 170 -16.67 -8.11 17.75
C GLY A 170 -17.68 -8.86 18.59
N SER A 171 -18.42 -8.09 19.36
CA SER A 171 -19.53 -8.55 20.17
C SER A 171 -20.83 -7.88 19.75
N SER A 172 -21.94 -8.45 20.19
CA SER A 172 -23.23 -7.77 20.24
C SER A 172 -23.64 -7.54 21.68
N GLY A 173 -24.47 -6.54 21.93
CA GLY A 173 -25.29 -6.44 23.14
C GLY A 173 -26.78 -6.58 22.81
N GLN A 174 -27.65 -5.93 23.59
CA GLN A 174 -29.11 -6.07 23.47
C GLN A 174 -29.63 -5.51 22.14
N ASP A 175 -29.02 -4.43 21.68
CA ASP A 175 -29.33 -3.76 20.44
C ASP A 175 -28.33 -4.15 19.34
N MET A 176 -28.03 -5.44 19.26
CA MET A 176 -27.11 -6.03 18.29
C MET A 176 -25.73 -5.35 18.35
N TYR A 177 -25.33 -4.62 17.31
CA TYR A 177 -24.00 -4.02 17.24
C TYR A 177 -23.90 -2.69 17.97
N ASN A 178 -25.02 -2.07 18.37
CA ASN A 178 -25.04 -0.70 18.90
C ASN A 178 -24.23 -0.52 20.19
N ASP A 179 -24.24 -1.53 21.04
CA ASP A 179 -23.62 -1.57 22.36
C ASP A 179 -22.47 -2.59 22.44
N GLY A 180 -22.13 -3.21 21.30
CA GLY A 180 -21.02 -4.13 21.17
C GLY A 180 -19.66 -3.44 21.08
N ARG A 181 -18.60 -4.25 20.97
CA ARG A 181 -17.23 -3.77 20.75
C ARG A 181 -16.62 -4.42 19.54
N VAL A 182 -15.65 -3.73 18.95
CA VAL A 182 -14.88 -4.20 17.80
C VAL A 182 -13.41 -4.21 18.15
N LYS A 183 -12.70 -5.27 17.75
CA LYS A 183 -11.24 -5.33 17.82
C LYS A 183 -10.67 -5.72 16.49
N VAL A 184 -9.74 -4.89 16.02
CA VAL A 184 -8.93 -5.14 14.83
C VAL A 184 -7.52 -5.46 15.29
N LEU A 185 -7.04 -6.66 14.96
CA LEU A 185 -5.71 -7.13 15.34
C LEU A 185 -4.88 -7.34 14.09
N ILE A 186 -3.73 -6.68 14.04
CA ILE A 186 -2.71 -6.86 13.01
C ILE A 186 -1.56 -7.64 13.63
N TYR A 187 -1.10 -8.69 12.95
CA TYR A 187 0.14 -9.38 13.29
C TYR A 187 1.18 -9.04 12.25
N TYR A 188 2.21 -8.32 12.67
CA TYR A 188 3.25 -7.81 11.80
C TYR A 188 4.61 -8.11 12.41
N LYS A 189 5.44 -8.92 11.73
CA LYS A 189 6.81 -9.25 12.15
C LYS A 189 6.91 -9.67 13.62
N GLY A 190 6.06 -10.61 14.03
CA GLY A 190 6.01 -11.14 15.39
C GLY A 190 5.38 -10.21 16.44
N LYS A 191 4.87 -9.04 16.05
CA LYS A 191 4.17 -8.11 16.94
C LYS A 191 2.68 -8.14 16.70
N LYS A 192 1.90 -8.14 17.78
CA LYS A 192 0.45 -7.95 17.76
C LYS A 192 0.13 -6.49 18.01
N ILE A 193 -0.60 -5.86 17.09
CA ILE A 193 -0.98 -4.44 17.11
C ILE A 193 -2.51 -4.37 17.07
N GLY A 194 -3.11 -3.57 17.94
CA GLY A 194 -4.56 -3.53 18.13
C GLY A 194 -5.18 -2.15 17.90
N ILE A 195 -6.37 -2.15 17.29
CA ILE A 195 -7.36 -1.09 17.40
C ILE A 195 -8.56 -1.66 18.16
N ARG A 196 -9.02 -0.96 19.19
CA ARG A 196 -10.12 -1.40 20.06
C ARG A 196 -11.17 -0.31 20.08
N HIS A 197 -12.40 -0.67 19.80
CA HIS A 197 -13.51 0.24 19.68
C HIS A 197 -14.71 -0.24 20.48
N GLN A 198 -15.35 0.66 21.20
CA GLN A 198 -16.65 0.48 21.85
C GLN A 198 -17.70 1.22 21.02
N ASN A 199 -18.71 0.49 20.54
CA ASN A 199 -19.85 1.08 19.86
C ASN A 199 -20.77 1.76 20.89
N SER A 200 -21.42 2.83 20.44
CA SER A 200 -22.63 3.40 21.05
C SER A 200 -23.41 4.12 19.95
N GLU A 201 -24.73 4.19 20.08
CA GLU A 201 -25.54 5.07 19.25
C GLU A 201 -25.19 6.55 19.50
N MET A 202 -24.82 6.88 20.74
CA MET A 202 -24.44 8.23 21.15
C MET A 202 -22.96 8.50 20.84
N ASP A 203 -22.70 9.63 20.17
CA ASP A 203 -21.36 9.97 19.67
C ASP A 203 -20.31 10.13 20.78
N ASP A 204 -20.71 10.65 21.94
CA ASP A 204 -19.86 10.90 23.09
C ASP A 204 -19.51 9.63 23.87
N GLU A 205 -20.25 8.55 23.69
CA GLU A 205 -19.99 7.23 24.29
C GLU A 205 -19.17 6.31 23.38
N ARG A 206 -19.04 6.66 22.09
CA ARG A 206 -18.13 5.96 21.17
C ARG A 206 -16.70 6.21 21.61
N TYR A 207 -15.92 5.14 21.74
CA TYR A 207 -14.52 5.25 22.14
C TYR A 207 -13.63 4.32 21.32
N THR A 208 -12.53 4.84 20.79
CA THR A 208 -11.54 4.07 20.02
C THR A 208 -10.15 4.30 20.57
N THR A 209 -9.40 3.21 20.75
CA THR A 209 -7.97 3.23 21.07
C THR A 209 -7.18 2.57 19.97
N VAL A 210 -6.01 3.13 19.67
CA VAL A 210 -5.09 2.66 18.63
C VAL A 210 -3.70 2.51 19.25
N ASP A 211 -3.12 1.32 19.15
CA ASP A 211 -1.73 1.07 19.57
C ASP A 211 -0.79 1.96 18.76
N LYS A 212 0.21 2.60 19.40
CA LYS A 212 1.14 3.55 18.73
C LYS A 212 1.87 2.92 17.55
N GLU A 213 2.21 1.64 17.68
CA GLU A 213 2.87 0.82 16.68
C GLU A 213 2.07 0.73 15.38
N PHE A 214 0.75 0.94 15.40
CA PHE A 214 -0.05 1.03 14.19
C PHE A 214 0.48 2.08 13.22
N TYR A 215 0.91 3.24 13.74
CA TYR A 215 1.43 4.33 12.92
C TYR A 215 2.84 4.06 12.37
N MET A 216 3.51 3.04 12.90
CA MET A 216 4.82 2.58 12.42
C MET A 216 4.70 1.49 11.35
N LEU A 217 3.49 0.97 11.10
CA LEU A 217 3.26 -0.02 10.05
C LEU A 217 3.50 0.57 8.66
N PRO A 218 3.87 -0.25 7.67
CA PRO A 218 3.79 0.13 6.26
C PRO A 218 2.44 0.77 5.93
N VAL A 219 2.49 1.86 5.14
CA VAL A 219 1.31 2.65 4.79
C VAL A 219 0.21 1.80 4.17
N LYS A 220 0.57 0.78 3.38
CA LYS A 220 -0.38 -0.16 2.76
C LYS A 220 -1.19 -0.94 3.80
N ILE A 221 -0.54 -1.45 4.85
CA ILE A 221 -1.21 -2.16 5.95
C ILE A 221 -2.15 -1.20 6.69
N GLN A 222 -1.68 0.00 7.04
CA GLN A 222 -2.53 1.01 7.68
C GLN A 222 -3.77 1.33 6.85
N HIS A 223 -3.61 1.41 5.52
CA HIS A 223 -4.69 1.69 4.60
C HIS A 223 -5.73 0.56 4.57
N VAL A 224 -5.30 -0.69 4.42
CA VAL A 224 -6.20 -1.86 4.41
C VAL A 224 -7.00 -1.93 5.70
N VAL A 225 -6.36 -1.68 6.86
CA VAL A 225 -7.07 -1.62 8.15
C VAL A 225 -8.13 -0.52 8.16
N LYS A 226 -7.80 0.70 7.73
CA LYS A 226 -8.76 1.81 7.63
C LYS A 226 -9.91 1.51 6.65
N GLN A 227 -9.65 0.77 5.58
CA GLN A 227 -10.70 0.29 4.68
C GLN A 227 -11.63 -0.71 5.38
N LYS A 228 -11.09 -1.70 6.13
CA LYS A 228 -11.95 -2.62 6.91
C LYS A 228 -12.78 -1.86 7.94
N MET A 229 -12.21 -0.87 8.64
CA MET A 229 -12.95 0.01 9.56
C MET A 229 -14.11 0.70 8.85
N GLN A 230 -13.86 1.30 7.68
CA GLN A 230 -14.89 1.93 6.88
C GLN A 230 -15.99 0.95 6.43
N MET A 231 -15.60 -0.25 5.95
CA MET A 231 -16.55 -1.29 5.54
C MET A 231 -17.41 -1.80 6.71
N MET A 232 -16.91 -1.78 7.94
CA MET A 232 -17.70 -2.12 9.13
C MET A 232 -18.73 -1.03 9.44
N THR A 233 -18.36 0.24 9.28
CA THR A 233 -19.28 1.38 9.43
C THR A 233 -20.38 1.40 8.38
N GLU A 234 -20.03 1.21 7.11
CA GLU A 234 -21.00 1.18 6.00
C GLU A 234 -22.02 0.06 6.15
N LYS A 235 -21.64 -1.04 6.81
CA LYS A 235 -22.51 -2.19 7.07
C LYS A 235 -23.23 -2.12 8.42
N GLY A 236 -23.08 -1.03 9.17
CA GLY A 236 -23.73 -0.85 10.47
C GLY A 236 -23.25 -1.83 11.55
N HIS A 237 -22.02 -2.35 11.44
CA HIS A 237 -21.44 -3.21 12.48
C HIS A 237 -20.52 -2.44 13.43
N ALA A 238 -20.05 -1.26 13.05
CA ALA A 238 -19.16 -0.43 13.87
C ALA A 238 -19.46 1.06 13.74
N TYR A 239 -19.56 1.75 14.87
CA TYR A 239 -19.89 3.17 14.96
C TYR A 239 -18.68 3.95 15.47
N PHE A 240 -17.63 4.07 14.66
CA PHE A 240 -16.43 4.82 15.05
C PHE A 240 -16.74 6.30 15.29
N PRO A 241 -16.01 7.00 16.19
CA PRO A 241 -16.21 8.42 16.46
C PRO A 241 -16.19 9.27 15.20
N GLY A 242 -17.05 10.29 15.13
CA GLY A 242 -17.04 11.27 14.04
C GLY A 242 -15.63 11.85 13.83
N GLY A 243 -15.16 11.90 12.58
CA GLY A 243 -13.83 12.41 12.27
C GLY A 243 -12.65 11.46 12.54
N TRP A 244 -12.89 10.21 12.95
CA TRP A 244 -11.82 9.23 13.26
C TRP A 244 -10.73 9.12 12.18
N LYS A 245 -11.08 9.29 10.90
CA LYS A 245 -10.11 9.26 9.79
C LYS A 245 -9.08 10.38 9.87
N LYS A 246 -9.56 11.59 10.18
CA LYS A 246 -8.71 12.78 10.35
C LYS A 246 -7.83 12.61 11.59
N GLU A 247 -8.40 12.16 12.70
CA GLU A 247 -7.65 11.91 13.93
C GLU A 247 -6.58 10.84 13.75
N MET A 248 -6.88 9.72 13.08
CA MET A 248 -5.88 8.71 12.74
C MET A 248 -4.83 9.21 11.75
N ALA A 249 -5.16 10.14 10.85
CA ALA A 249 -4.15 10.77 9.98
C ALA A 249 -3.18 11.66 10.78
N LEU A 250 -3.61 12.18 11.93
CA LEU A 250 -2.78 12.93 12.88
C LEU A 250 -2.05 12.04 13.90
N GLY A 251 -2.22 10.71 13.84
CA GLY A 251 -1.58 9.78 14.76
C GLY A 251 -2.27 9.63 16.11
N ALA A 252 -3.57 9.95 16.21
CA ALA A 252 -4.32 9.86 17.46
C ALA A 252 -4.36 8.42 18.00
N THR A 253 -4.02 8.23 19.27
CA THR A 253 -4.11 6.90 19.92
C THR A 253 -5.40 6.70 20.71
N HIS A 254 -6.20 7.76 20.87
CA HIS A 254 -7.48 7.78 21.55
C HIS A 254 -8.41 8.72 20.77
N MET A 255 -9.64 8.28 20.51
CA MET A 255 -10.65 9.02 19.74
C MET A 255 -12.03 8.82 20.38
N GLY A 256 -12.86 9.86 20.45
CA GLY A 256 -14.18 9.83 21.10
C GLY A 256 -14.15 9.87 22.64
N GLY A 257 -15.29 9.56 23.29
CA GLY A 257 -15.38 9.40 24.75
C GLY A 257 -15.54 10.69 25.56
N GLY A 258 -16.43 11.60 25.17
CA GLY A 258 -16.79 12.81 25.93
C GLY A 258 -15.65 13.81 26.23
N SER A 259 -14.41 13.51 25.83
CA SER A 259 -13.30 14.45 25.90
C SER A 259 -13.45 15.44 24.75
N GLN A 260 -14.09 16.56 25.04
CA GLN A 260 -13.95 17.76 24.24
C GLN A 260 -12.49 18.22 24.25
N THR A 261 -11.67 17.62 23.39
CA THR A 261 -10.47 18.29 22.89
C THR A 261 -10.90 19.17 21.73
N LYS A 262 -11.38 20.37 22.08
CA LYS A 262 -11.09 21.64 21.39
C LYS A 262 -11.26 21.75 19.85
N TYR A 263 -12.17 21.01 19.23
CA TYR A 263 -12.51 21.20 17.80
C TYR A 263 -14.02 21.35 17.52
N SER A 264 -14.84 21.54 18.55
CA SER A 264 -16.30 21.58 18.44
C SER A 264 -16.90 22.89 17.89
N ASN A 265 -16.10 23.86 17.45
CA ASN A 265 -16.63 25.16 16.99
C ASN A 265 -16.60 25.36 15.46
N GLU A 266 -16.33 24.33 14.66
CA GLU A 266 -16.36 24.42 13.18
C GLU A 266 -17.38 23.49 12.50
N ILE A 267 -18.26 22.81 13.25
CA ILE A 267 -19.05 21.67 12.73
C ILE A 267 -20.48 22.02 12.29
N GLU A 268 -20.96 23.25 12.45
CA GLU A 268 -22.26 23.67 11.92
C GLU A 268 -22.15 24.39 10.57
N ALA A 269 -21.69 23.67 9.56
CA ALA A 269 -22.06 23.93 8.16
C ALA A 269 -21.75 22.67 7.36
N ILE A 270 -22.59 22.38 6.37
CA ILE A 270 -22.53 21.24 5.44
C ILE A 270 -23.35 20.04 5.93
N ASP A 271 -24.66 20.29 6.05
CA ASP A 271 -25.66 19.25 5.81
C ASP A 271 -25.73 18.99 4.29
N GLY A 272 -25.59 17.72 3.90
CA GLY A 272 -25.57 17.26 2.51
C GLY A 272 -24.21 16.76 2.02
N TYR A 273 -23.77 15.56 2.43
CA TYR A 273 -22.58 14.92 1.82
C TYR A 273 -22.59 13.38 1.81
N THR A 274 -22.44 12.83 0.60
CA THR A 274 -21.72 11.59 0.26
C THR A 274 -20.93 11.93 -1.02
N PRO A 275 -19.73 11.37 -1.38
CA PRO A 275 -18.85 10.37 -0.78
C PRO A 275 -17.35 10.86 -0.64
N ASP A 276 -16.85 11.21 0.56
CA ASP A 276 -15.55 11.91 0.71
C ASP A 276 -14.32 11.04 1.06
N ASN A 277 -14.46 9.72 1.08
CA ASN A 277 -13.41 8.82 1.57
C ASN A 277 -12.29 8.55 0.54
N ASN A 278 -12.61 8.67 -0.74
CA ASN A 278 -11.64 8.52 -1.82
C ASN A 278 -10.77 9.79 -1.98
N LYS A 279 -11.33 10.96 -1.61
CA LYS A 279 -10.69 12.29 -1.68
C LYS A 279 -9.41 12.38 -0.88
N PHE A 280 -9.48 12.15 0.43
CA PHE A 280 -8.32 12.30 1.30
C PHE A 280 -7.21 11.30 0.96
N TYR A 281 -7.58 10.10 0.48
CA TYR A 281 -6.61 9.09 0.06
C TYR A 281 -5.88 9.49 -1.22
N LEU A 282 -6.62 9.95 -2.22
CA LEU A 282 -6.08 10.44 -3.47
C LEU A 282 -5.12 11.63 -3.23
N ASN A 283 -5.56 12.62 -2.44
CA ASN A 283 -4.73 13.76 -2.06
C ASN A 283 -3.46 13.32 -1.33
N TYR A 284 -3.57 12.34 -0.42
CA TYR A 284 -2.42 11.76 0.27
C TYR A 284 -1.43 11.10 -0.70
N LEU A 285 -1.89 10.27 -1.63
CA LEU A 285 -1.04 9.62 -2.63
C LEU A 285 -0.32 10.65 -3.50
N VAL A 286 -1.08 11.63 -4.01
CA VAL A 286 -0.53 12.72 -4.83
C VAL A 286 0.51 13.52 -4.05
N VAL A 287 0.21 13.93 -2.82
CA VAL A 287 1.14 14.66 -1.96
C VAL A 287 2.44 13.86 -1.73
N ASN A 288 2.34 12.57 -1.43
CA ASN A 288 3.51 11.72 -1.22
C ASN A 288 4.35 11.59 -2.50
N GLN A 289 3.72 11.44 -3.67
CA GLN A 289 4.42 11.36 -4.94
C GLN A 289 5.07 12.70 -5.32
N LEU A 290 4.38 13.83 -5.12
CA LEU A 290 4.95 15.16 -5.32
C LEU A 290 6.12 15.45 -4.38
N GLN A 291 6.08 14.96 -3.14
CA GLN A 291 7.22 15.04 -2.21
C GLN A 291 8.44 14.27 -2.71
N LYS A 292 8.24 13.05 -3.20
CA LYS A 292 9.32 12.24 -3.80
C LYS A 292 9.90 12.92 -5.04
N MET A 293 9.04 13.47 -5.91
CA MET A 293 9.46 14.19 -7.11
C MET A 293 10.23 15.48 -6.75
N LYS A 294 9.73 16.27 -5.80
CA LYS A 294 10.41 17.45 -5.26
C LYS A 294 11.81 17.11 -4.73
N LYS A 295 11.93 16.02 -3.97
CA LYS A 295 13.22 15.52 -3.48
C LYS A 295 14.14 15.09 -4.63
N ALA A 296 13.62 14.35 -5.61
CA ALA A 296 14.41 13.90 -6.74
C ALA A 296 14.91 15.06 -7.63
N LEU A 297 14.11 16.11 -7.80
CA LEU A 297 14.53 17.37 -8.43
C LEU A 297 15.65 18.06 -7.63
N ALA A 298 15.50 18.18 -6.31
CA ALA A 298 16.49 18.80 -5.44
C ALA A 298 17.83 18.03 -5.42
N ASP A 299 17.77 16.70 -5.41
CA ASP A 299 18.93 15.83 -5.41
C ASP A 299 19.52 15.63 -6.83
N GLN A 300 18.92 16.23 -7.86
CA GLN A 300 19.20 15.93 -9.27
C GLN A 300 19.22 14.43 -9.60
N ASN A 301 18.38 13.64 -8.93
CA ASN A 301 18.35 12.19 -9.04
C ASN A 301 17.54 11.76 -10.27
N LYS A 302 18.24 11.58 -11.40
CA LYS A 302 17.66 11.14 -12.67
C LYS A 302 16.99 9.76 -12.60
N VAL A 303 17.50 8.83 -11.79
CA VAL A 303 16.89 7.50 -11.66
C VAL A 303 15.53 7.61 -11.00
N GLU A 304 15.42 8.34 -9.90
CA GLU A 304 14.14 8.56 -9.21
C GLU A 304 13.17 9.40 -10.06
N LEU A 305 13.65 10.47 -10.70
CA LEU A 305 12.80 11.27 -11.59
C LEU A 305 12.24 10.46 -12.76
N SER A 306 13.02 9.51 -13.29
CA SER A 306 12.56 8.68 -14.39
C SER A 306 11.32 7.85 -14.03
N LYS A 307 11.03 7.62 -12.75
CA LYS A 307 9.85 6.85 -12.31
C LYS A 307 8.52 7.59 -12.53
N PHE A 308 8.59 8.92 -12.65
CA PHE A 308 7.44 9.80 -12.89
C PHE A 308 7.18 10.07 -14.36
N ILE A 309 8.04 9.63 -15.28
CA ILE A 309 7.92 9.91 -16.71
C ILE A 309 7.69 8.58 -17.42
N ASP A 310 6.68 8.55 -18.29
CA ASP A 310 6.51 7.42 -19.19
C ASP A 310 7.45 7.59 -20.40
N PHE A 311 8.26 6.57 -20.65
CA PHE A 311 9.28 6.61 -21.70
C PHE A 311 8.95 5.57 -22.77
N PRO A 312 9.24 5.85 -24.05
CA PRO A 312 9.86 7.08 -24.56
C PRO A 312 8.89 8.27 -24.62
N THR A 313 9.39 9.49 -24.41
CA THR A 313 8.56 10.71 -24.38
C THR A 313 9.02 11.76 -25.40
N LYS A 314 8.07 12.52 -25.96
CA LYS A 314 8.35 13.74 -26.74
C LYS A 314 8.35 14.99 -25.87
N ASP A 315 7.85 14.88 -24.64
CA ASP A 315 7.81 15.97 -23.69
C ASP A 315 8.89 15.77 -22.62
N TYR A 316 9.85 16.70 -22.62
CA TYR A 316 11.05 16.65 -21.81
C TYR A 316 11.34 18.01 -21.19
N LEU A 317 10.29 18.68 -20.70
CA LEU A 317 10.39 19.95 -19.96
C LEU A 317 11.35 19.89 -18.75
N PHE A 318 11.67 18.69 -18.24
CA PHE A 318 12.55 18.49 -17.09
C PHE A 318 14.05 18.64 -17.39
N VAL A 319 14.45 18.67 -18.67
CA VAL A 319 15.86 18.60 -19.07
C VAL A 319 16.33 19.86 -19.79
N LYS A 320 17.57 20.25 -19.51
CA LYS A 320 18.26 21.30 -20.25
C LYS A 320 18.50 20.80 -21.67
N ARG A 321 18.08 21.59 -22.65
CA ARG A 321 18.36 21.31 -24.06
C ARG A 321 19.75 21.84 -24.39
N ASP A 322 20.59 20.94 -24.88
CA ASP A 322 21.88 21.26 -25.46
C ASP A 322 22.04 20.54 -26.81
N GLU A 323 23.07 20.90 -27.56
CA GLU A 323 23.30 20.38 -28.91
C GLU A 323 23.53 18.86 -28.92
N GLU A 324 24.20 18.29 -27.90
CA GLU A 324 24.46 16.85 -27.82
C GLU A 324 23.16 16.08 -27.58
N LEU A 325 22.36 16.52 -26.60
CA LEU A 325 21.08 15.89 -26.28
C LEU A 325 20.08 16.00 -27.44
N ASN A 326 20.03 17.15 -28.13
CA ASN A 326 19.15 17.34 -29.27
C ASN A 326 19.50 16.37 -30.42
N LYS A 327 20.79 16.18 -30.73
CA LYS A 327 21.23 15.20 -31.73
C LYS A 327 20.82 13.76 -31.36
N LEU A 328 20.92 13.39 -30.08
CA LEU A 328 20.49 12.07 -29.60
C LEU A 328 18.98 11.87 -29.73
N ILE A 329 18.19 12.90 -29.41
CA ILE A 329 16.72 12.88 -29.54
C ILE A 329 16.31 12.82 -31.02
N GLU A 330 16.95 13.60 -31.89
CA GLU A 330 16.72 13.56 -33.35
C GLU A 330 17.00 12.18 -33.94
N ALA A 331 18.12 11.55 -33.54
CA ALA A 331 18.44 10.18 -33.92
C ALA A 331 17.42 9.14 -33.44
N GLN A 332 16.62 9.49 -32.41
CA GLN A 332 15.53 8.69 -31.85
C GLN A 332 14.15 9.16 -32.35
N ASN A 333 14.06 9.75 -33.55
CA ASN A 333 12.82 10.25 -34.16
C ASN A 333 12.06 11.26 -33.28
N GLY A 334 12.80 12.09 -32.54
CA GLY A 334 12.23 13.12 -31.67
C GLY A 334 11.80 12.62 -30.29
N TYR A 335 12.12 11.37 -29.92
CA TYR A 335 11.80 10.80 -28.63
C TYR A 335 13.02 10.78 -27.70
N LEU A 336 12.81 11.14 -26.44
CA LEU A 336 13.76 10.90 -25.37
C LEU A 336 13.48 9.53 -24.75
N THR A 337 14.47 8.64 -24.75
CA THR A 337 14.40 7.34 -24.06
C THR A 337 14.84 7.45 -22.59
N ARG A 338 14.40 6.49 -21.76
CA ARG A 338 14.76 6.42 -20.34
C ARG A 338 16.28 6.37 -20.13
N GLN A 339 16.98 5.60 -20.96
CA GLN A 339 18.44 5.47 -20.87
C GLN A 339 19.14 6.80 -21.19
N VAL A 340 18.77 7.46 -22.30
CA VAL A 340 19.32 8.77 -22.66
C VAL A 340 19.00 9.82 -21.58
N PHE A 341 17.78 9.80 -21.01
CA PHE A 341 17.44 10.66 -19.89
C PHE A 341 18.39 10.44 -18.70
N ILE A 342 18.58 9.20 -18.25
CA ILE A 342 19.43 8.90 -17.07
C ILE A 342 20.91 9.22 -17.35
N GLU A 343 21.44 8.83 -18.50
CA GLU A 343 22.87 8.91 -18.77
C GLU A 343 23.32 10.28 -19.26
N LYS A 344 22.50 10.95 -20.08
CA LYS A 344 22.94 12.11 -20.88
C LYS A 344 22.22 13.42 -20.56
N SER A 345 21.04 13.38 -19.95
CA SER A 345 20.33 14.62 -19.64
C SER A 345 20.89 15.35 -18.41
N THR A 346 20.68 16.66 -18.38
CA THR A 346 20.89 17.54 -17.24
C THR A 346 19.54 18.07 -16.77
N ILE A 347 19.20 17.89 -15.49
CA ILE A 347 17.93 18.36 -14.93
C ILE A 347 17.96 19.89 -14.81
N LEU A 348 16.91 20.56 -15.28
CA LEU A 348 16.73 22.01 -15.07
C LEU A 348 16.52 22.30 -13.59
N SER A 349 17.55 22.85 -12.96
CA SER A 349 17.58 23.21 -11.53
C SER A 349 18.10 24.64 -11.32
N GLU A 350 18.18 25.42 -12.40
CA GLU A 350 18.63 26.80 -12.32
C GLU A 350 17.72 27.58 -11.38
N LYS A 351 18.35 28.32 -10.46
CA LYS A 351 17.65 29.20 -9.51
C LYS A 351 17.21 30.50 -10.16
N SER A 352 17.63 30.78 -11.39
CA SER A 352 17.11 31.86 -12.21
C SER A 352 15.71 31.52 -12.66
N HIS A 353 14.86 32.52 -12.61
CA HIS A 353 13.42 32.34 -12.66
C HIS A 353 12.88 32.22 -14.10
N PRO A 354 11.78 31.49 -14.31
CA PRO A 354 11.23 30.41 -13.51
C PRO A 354 11.63 29.03 -14.06
N SER A 355 12.31 28.24 -13.24
CA SER A 355 12.50 26.83 -13.55
C SER A 355 11.40 25.98 -12.94
N LEU A 356 11.18 24.82 -13.55
CA LEU A 356 10.34 23.76 -12.99
C LEU A 356 10.77 23.37 -11.56
N TYR A 357 12.06 23.48 -11.26
CA TYR A 357 12.59 23.31 -9.91
C TYR A 357 12.01 24.35 -8.93
N GLN A 358 11.99 25.63 -9.30
CA GLN A 358 11.39 26.69 -8.46
C GLN A 358 9.91 26.44 -8.20
N LEU A 359 9.12 26.06 -9.23
CA LEU A 359 7.72 25.66 -9.05
C LEU A 359 7.58 24.63 -7.92
N PHE A 360 8.32 23.51 -8.00
CA PHE A 360 8.23 22.45 -7.00
C PHE A 360 8.75 22.87 -5.61
N GLN A 361 9.67 23.85 -5.52
CA GLN A 361 10.08 24.39 -4.22
C GLN A 361 8.95 25.15 -3.52
N HIS A 362 8.08 25.81 -4.27
CA HIS A 362 7.02 26.65 -3.71
C HIS A 362 5.67 25.94 -3.53
N LEU A 363 5.48 24.74 -4.07
CA LEU A 363 4.23 23.99 -3.86
C LEU A 363 3.91 23.76 -2.37
N ASP A 364 2.77 24.30 -1.93
CA ASP A 364 2.16 24.04 -0.63
C ASP A 364 1.42 22.70 -0.64
N LEU A 365 2.20 21.63 -0.54
CA LEU A 365 1.68 20.26 -0.49
C LEU A 365 0.88 19.97 0.79
N ASN A 366 1.00 20.80 1.84
CA ASN A 366 0.19 20.64 3.05
C ASN A 366 -1.24 21.14 2.81
N ALA A 367 -1.42 22.25 2.11
CA ALA A 367 -2.75 22.71 1.69
C ALA A 367 -3.45 21.65 0.81
N LEU A 368 -2.71 21.00 -0.09
CA LEU A 368 -3.24 19.94 -0.97
C LEU A 368 -3.73 18.70 -0.20
N LYS A 369 -3.27 18.45 1.04
CA LYS A 369 -3.81 17.35 1.86
C LYS A 369 -5.30 17.50 2.16
N ASN A 370 -5.79 18.74 2.19
CA ASN A 370 -7.15 19.08 2.62
C ASN A 370 -7.99 19.75 1.52
N SER A 371 -7.42 20.00 0.34
CA SER A 371 -8.09 20.68 -0.78
C SER A 371 -7.73 20.02 -2.11
N TYR A 372 -8.66 20.04 -3.07
CA TYR A 372 -8.39 19.69 -4.47
C TYR A 372 -7.72 20.83 -5.25
N THR A 373 -7.86 22.05 -4.75
CA THR A 373 -7.32 23.24 -5.37
C THR A 373 -6.39 23.96 -4.39
N VAL A 374 -5.21 24.33 -4.84
CA VAL A 374 -4.28 25.18 -4.09
C VAL A 374 -3.82 26.27 -5.03
N ASP A 375 -4.27 27.49 -4.78
CA ASP A 375 -3.82 28.68 -5.49
C ASP A 375 -2.96 29.52 -4.55
N LYS A 376 -1.79 29.93 -5.04
CA LYS A 376 -0.89 30.83 -4.29
C LYS A 376 -0.20 31.79 -5.23
N THR A 377 -0.06 33.02 -4.73
CA THR A 377 0.92 33.99 -5.22
C THR A 377 2.15 33.91 -4.32
N VAL A 378 3.33 33.91 -4.93
CA VAL A 378 4.62 33.86 -4.28
C VAL A 378 5.40 35.07 -4.73
N GLU A 379 5.81 35.89 -3.77
CA GLU A 379 6.74 36.99 -3.99
C GLU A 379 8.15 36.49 -3.64
N ILE A 380 9.11 36.68 -4.54
CA ILE A 380 10.51 36.36 -4.28
C ILE A 380 11.23 37.65 -3.89
N PRO A 381 11.89 37.73 -2.71
CA PRO A 381 12.59 38.94 -2.31
C PRO A 381 13.67 39.35 -3.31
N GLY A 382 13.60 40.60 -3.78
CA GLY A 382 14.52 41.16 -4.79
C GLY A 382 14.11 40.88 -6.23
N ASP A 383 12.90 40.39 -6.44
CA ASP A 383 12.30 40.13 -7.74
C ASP A 383 11.02 40.96 -7.89
N ASN A 384 10.85 41.66 -9.01
CA ASN A 384 9.70 42.55 -9.24
C ASN A 384 8.51 41.81 -9.89
N CYS A 385 8.61 40.48 -9.98
CA CYS A 385 7.60 39.61 -10.56
C CYS A 385 6.74 38.92 -9.50
N ASP A 386 5.44 38.83 -9.79
CA ASP A 386 4.50 38.00 -9.06
C ASP A 386 4.45 36.61 -9.67
N TYR A 387 4.66 35.58 -8.87
CA TYR A 387 4.60 34.21 -9.33
C TYR A 387 3.33 33.57 -8.83
N ILE A 388 2.57 32.98 -9.73
CA ILE A 388 1.28 32.38 -9.40
C ILE A 388 1.38 30.90 -9.73
N TYR A 389 1.00 30.05 -8.79
CA TYR A 389 0.81 28.63 -9.09
C TYR A 389 -0.57 28.16 -8.65
N SER A 390 -1.10 27.22 -9.41
CA SER A 390 -2.32 26.50 -9.07
C SER A 390 -2.04 25.00 -9.09
N ILE A 391 -2.50 24.29 -8.08
CA ILE A 391 -2.59 22.83 -8.10
C ILE A 391 -4.06 22.49 -8.18
N TYR A 392 -4.45 21.67 -9.15
CA TYR A 392 -5.81 21.19 -9.29
C TYR A 392 -5.82 19.66 -9.43
N LEU A 393 -6.47 18.97 -8.50
CA LEU A 393 -6.61 17.52 -8.46
C LEU A 393 -8.07 17.14 -8.67
N ASN A 394 -8.35 16.44 -9.76
CA ASN A 394 -9.68 15.95 -10.08
C ASN A 394 -9.60 14.45 -10.42
N GLU A 395 -10.22 13.63 -9.59
CA GLU A 395 -10.11 12.16 -9.69
C GLU A 395 -8.62 11.75 -9.78
N ASN A 396 -8.24 10.91 -10.75
CA ASN A 396 -6.85 10.52 -10.94
C ASN A 396 -6.01 11.51 -11.75
N LYS A 397 -6.52 12.72 -12.04
CA LYS A 397 -5.80 13.73 -12.84
C LYS A 397 -5.34 14.88 -11.97
N LEU A 398 -4.06 15.20 -12.06
CA LEU A 398 -3.44 16.33 -11.41
C LEU A 398 -2.95 17.32 -12.47
N SER A 399 -3.35 18.58 -12.32
CA SER A 399 -2.81 19.71 -13.07
C SER A 399 -2.04 20.61 -12.11
N ILE A 400 -0.85 21.04 -12.52
CA ILE A 400 -0.09 22.07 -11.83
C ILE A 400 0.18 23.17 -12.84
N SER A 401 -0.31 24.38 -12.58
CA SER A 401 0.03 25.56 -13.37
C SER A 401 1.02 26.44 -12.61
N TYR A 402 1.85 27.15 -13.37
CA TYR A 402 2.80 28.10 -12.85
C TYR A 402 3.00 29.21 -13.86
N GLY A 403 2.65 30.42 -13.47
CA GLY A 403 2.79 31.60 -14.30
C GLY A 403 3.48 32.75 -13.58
N ILE A 404 3.87 33.72 -14.39
CA ILE A 404 4.47 34.96 -13.96
C ILE A 404 3.55 36.09 -14.39
N ASN A 405 3.37 37.07 -13.51
CA ASN A 405 2.74 38.32 -13.82
C ASN A 405 3.64 39.48 -13.39
N THR A 406 3.50 40.62 -14.05
CA THR A 406 4.14 41.85 -13.61
C THR A 406 3.50 42.30 -12.29
N GLY A 407 4.33 42.53 -11.27
CA GLY A 407 3.84 42.98 -9.96
C GLY A 407 3.12 44.33 -10.07
N ARG A 408 2.16 44.59 -9.16
CA ARG A 408 1.32 45.80 -9.22
C ARG A 408 2.09 47.12 -9.12
N ASP A 409 3.31 47.07 -8.59
CA ASP A 409 4.17 48.22 -8.33
C ASP A 409 5.38 48.30 -9.29
N ALA A 410 5.47 47.44 -10.31
CA ALA A 410 6.58 47.46 -11.26
C ALA A 410 6.45 48.63 -12.25
N GLU A 411 7.55 49.34 -12.50
CA GLU A 411 7.63 50.35 -13.57
C GLU A 411 7.57 49.66 -14.95
N GLU A 412 7.05 50.33 -15.99
CA GLU A 412 6.87 49.73 -17.34
C GLU A 412 8.15 49.14 -17.95
N GLU A 413 9.33 49.62 -17.55
CA GLU A 413 10.64 49.11 -18.01
C GLU A 413 11.10 47.83 -17.29
N GLU A 414 10.39 47.42 -16.21
CA GLU A 414 10.65 46.21 -15.40
C GLU A 414 9.58 45.12 -15.61
N ALA A 415 8.81 45.21 -16.70
CA ALA A 415 7.74 44.27 -17.02
C ALA A 415 8.27 42.83 -17.12
N CYS A 416 7.65 41.94 -16.37
CA CYS A 416 7.98 40.51 -16.39
C CYS A 416 7.40 39.86 -17.64
N GLY A 417 8.06 38.82 -18.14
CA GLY A 417 7.48 38.00 -19.20
C GLY A 417 6.22 37.32 -18.68
N GLU A 418 5.05 37.74 -19.15
CA GLU A 418 3.78 37.11 -18.79
C GLU A 418 3.63 35.79 -19.54
N TYR A 419 3.61 34.69 -18.81
CA TYR A 419 3.26 33.38 -19.34
C TYR A 419 2.84 32.45 -18.22
N ASN A 420 2.28 31.30 -18.60
CA ASN A 420 1.81 30.25 -17.71
C ASN A 420 2.13 28.88 -18.30
N ILE A 421 2.77 28.03 -17.52
CA ILE A 421 3.09 26.64 -17.85
C ILE A 421 2.10 25.74 -17.12
N PHE A 422 1.53 24.78 -17.83
CA PHE A 422 0.68 23.74 -17.26
C PHE A 422 1.39 22.40 -17.33
N LEU A 423 1.34 21.64 -16.25
CA LEU A 423 1.85 20.28 -16.14
C LEU A 423 0.70 19.36 -15.79
N TYR A 424 0.55 18.28 -16.56
CA TYR A 424 -0.52 17.32 -16.38
C TYR A 424 0.07 15.98 -15.95
N PHE A 425 -0.57 15.35 -14.96
CA PHE A 425 -0.18 14.05 -14.45
C PHE A 425 -1.42 13.15 -14.28
N THR A 426 -1.20 11.85 -14.41
CA THR A 426 -2.15 10.79 -14.06
C THR A 426 -1.65 10.01 -12.85
N LEU A 427 -2.54 9.72 -11.90
CA LEU A 427 -2.31 8.76 -10.85
C LEU A 427 -2.77 7.37 -11.31
N GLU A 428 -1.82 6.45 -11.47
CA GLU A 428 -2.06 5.04 -11.79
C GLU A 428 -1.69 4.17 -10.59
N GLY A 429 -2.71 3.76 -9.82
CA GLY A 429 -2.49 3.09 -8.55
C GLY A 429 -1.82 4.02 -7.54
N ASP A 430 -0.59 3.70 -7.13
CA ASP A 430 0.23 4.52 -6.23
C ASP A 430 1.29 5.36 -6.96
N ARG A 431 1.31 5.33 -8.31
CA ARG A 431 2.31 6.02 -9.14
C ARG A 431 1.72 7.28 -9.76
N LEU A 432 2.41 8.40 -9.58
CA LEU A 432 2.11 9.64 -10.32
C LEU A 432 2.96 9.65 -11.59
N ILE A 433 2.31 9.77 -12.73
CA ILE A 433 2.93 9.73 -14.06
C ILE A 433 2.68 11.07 -14.74
N TYR A 434 3.72 11.69 -15.23
CA TYR A 434 3.68 12.88 -16.04
C TYR A 434 3.16 12.55 -17.44
N ASP A 435 2.09 13.23 -17.83
CA ASP A 435 1.42 13.03 -19.12
C ASP A 435 2.04 13.95 -20.18
N ARG A 436 2.00 15.27 -19.92
CA ARG A 436 2.43 16.33 -20.84
C ARG A 436 2.51 17.69 -20.13
N SER A 437 3.03 18.68 -20.85
CA SER A 437 2.99 20.09 -20.52
C SER A 437 2.42 20.93 -21.67
N ASP A 438 1.82 22.05 -21.31
CA ASP A 438 1.32 23.07 -22.22
C ASP A 438 1.82 24.45 -21.73
N MET A 439 1.88 25.44 -22.62
CA MET A 439 2.27 26.81 -22.29
C MET A 439 1.29 27.81 -22.92
N ALA A 440 0.88 28.80 -22.14
CA ALA A 440 0.13 29.97 -22.60
C ALA A 440 0.95 31.22 -22.28
N GLY A 441 1.02 32.18 -23.21
CA GLY A 441 1.77 33.43 -23.05
C GLY A 441 1.43 34.40 -24.16
#